data_AF-A0A8S2QPL3-F1
#
_entry.id   AF-A0A8S2QPL3-F1
#
_cell.length_a   1.000
_cell.length_b   1.000
_cell.length_c   1.000
_cell.angle_alpha   90.00
_cell.angle_beta   90.00
_cell.angle_gamma   90.00
#
_symmetry.space_group_name_H-M   'P 1'
#
loop_
_entity.id
_entity.type
_entity.pdbx_description
1 polymer ?
#
loop_
_entity_poly.entity_id
_entity_poly.type
_entity_poly.pdbx_seq_one_letter_code
_entity_poly.pdbx_strand_id
1 'polypeptide(L)'
;MMNTTAENLVKEKVDYIYQRLRKQITSIDSEACPQSFIFFVFGASGDLAKKKIYPTLWWLYRDGFLPEHICFVGYARSQLTIERIFQNADKYMKVQDCELDLYKKFLELNHYVCGSYDKPADFEHLNHEANRISQLASAHRFFYLALPPSVYGSVSELISTHCRPEAPGWIRLIVEKPFGKDLRSSNILSGHLSKFYAEEEIYRIDHYLGKEMVQNIMVLRFSNRIFSRVWNRDSVAAVKIIFKENIGTQGRGGYFDEFGIIRYACTSYFDDES
;
A
#
# COMPACT_ATOMS: atom_id res chain seq x y z
N MET A 1 -35.05 -17.67 -14.49
CA MET A 1 -34.59 -16.58 -15.39
C MET A 1 -34.83 -15.16 -14.84
N MET A 2 -35.33 -14.96 -13.59
CA MET A 2 -35.63 -13.61 -13.06
C MET A 2 -34.55 -13.01 -12.12
N ASN A 3 -33.52 -13.77 -11.68
CA ASN A 3 -32.51 -13.26 -10.73
C ASN A 3 -31.40 -12.41 -11.37
N THR A 4 -31.07 -12.66 -12.64
CA THR A 4 -29.92 -12.00 -13.31
C THR A 4 -30.18 -10.50 -13.56
N THR A 5 -31.44 -10.11 -13.74
CA THR A 5 -31.81 -8.73 -14.06
C THR A 5 -31.73 -7.80 -12.84
N ALA A 6 -32.06 -8.32 -11.65
CA ALA A 6 -31.99 -7.54 -10.41
C ALA A 6 -30.53 -7.35 -9.94
N GLU A 7 -29.70 -8.38 -10.06
CA GLU A 7 -28.26 -8.29 -9.76
C GLU A 7 -27.54 -7.32 -10.70
N ASN A 8 -27.86 -7.34 -11.99
CA ASN A 8 -27.31 -6.39 -12.96
C ASN A 8 -27.74 -4.94 -12.67
N LEU A 9 -28.99 -4.73 -12.27
CA LEU A 9 -29.50 -3.39 -11.94
C LEU A 9 -28.87 -2.82 -10.65
N VAL A 10 -28.59 -3.69 -9.67
CA VAL A 10 -27.85 -3.30 -8.46
C VAL A 10 -26.41 -2.95 -8.82
N LYS A 11 -25.75 -3.75 -9.66
CA LYS A 11 -24.38 -3.50 -10.12
C LYS A 11 -24.28 -2.18 -10.90
N GLU A 12 -25.20 -1.91 -11.82
CA GLU A 12 -25.27 -0.63 -12.56
C GLU A 12 -25.49 0.57 -11.64
N LYS A 13 -26.36 0.45 -10.63
CA LYS A 13 -26.58 1.53 -9.66
C LYS A 13 -25.36 1.78 -8.78
N VAL A 14 -24.67 0.73 -8.38
CA VAL A 14 -23.43 0.79 -7.60
C VAL A 14 -22.33 1.44 -8.45
N ASP A 15 -22.15 1.02 -9.70
CA ASP A 15 -21.20 1.61 -10.64
C ASP A 15 -21.52 3.09 -10.91
N TYR A 16 -22.80 3.45 -11.03
CA TYR A 16 -23.24 4.83 -11.17
C TYR A 16 -22.90 5.68 -9.93
N ILE A 17 -23.09 5.15 -8.73
CA ILE A 17 -22.73 5.83 -7.47
C ILE A 17 -21.21 6.00 -7.40
N TYR A 18 -20.43 4.98 -7.76
CA TYR A 18 -18.97 5.06 -7.81
C TYR A 18 -18.48 6.10 -8.83
N GLN A 19 -19.07 6.14 -10.02
CA GLN A 19 -18.74 7.16 -11.03
C GLN A 19 -19.09 8.58 -10.56
N ARG A 20 -20.18 8.74 -9.82
CA ARG A 20 -20.59 10.05 -9.27
C ARG A 20 -19.68 10.49 -8.13
N LEU A 21 -19.29 9.58 -7.24
CA LEU A 21 -18.29 9.83 -6.20
C LEU A 21 -16.93 10.17 -6.82
N ARG A 22 -16.53 9.45 -7.87
CA ARG A 22 -15.33 9.74 -8.66
C ARG A 22 -15.37 11.16 -9.23
N LYS A 23 -16.46 11.54 -9.90
CA LYS A 23 -16.63 12.91 -10.39
C LYS A 23 -16.58 13.96 -9.28
N GLN A 24 -17.12 13.66 -8.09
CA GLN A 24 -17.05 14.59 -6.96
C GLN A 24 -15.62 14.72 -6.42
N ILE A 25 -14.90 13.62 -6.24
CA ILE A 25 -13.48 13.63 -5.81
C ILE A 25 -12.63 14.38 -6.84
N THR A 26 -12.78 14.08 -8.14
CA THR A 26 -12.03 14.75 -9.20
C THR A 26 -12.45 16.22 -9.39
N SER A 27 -13.71 16.59 -9.12
CA SER A 27 -14.17 17.98 -9.24
C SER A 27 -13.63 18.89 -8.13
N ILE A 28 -13.35 18.34 -6.95
CA ILE A 28 -12.74 19.09 -5.84
C ILE A 28 -11.28 19.45 -6.16
N ASP A 29 -10.60 18.66 -7.00
CA ASP A 29 -9.22 18.89 -7.46
C ASP A 29 -9.12 19.59 -8.82
N SER A 30 -10.25 19.91 -9.47
CA SER A 30 -10.27 20.37 -10.88
C SER A 30 -9.80 21.81 -11.13
N GLU A 31 -9.41 22.56 -10.09
CA GLU A 31 -8.69 23.84 -10.22
C GLU A 31 -7.15 23.69 -10.16
N ALA A 32 -6.62 22.49 -9.96
CA ALA A 32 -5.19 22.25 -9.84
C ALA A 32 -4.54 21.80 -11.17
N CYS A 33 -3.31 22.26 -11.39
CA CYS A 33 -2.35 21.79 -12.42
C CYS A 33 -2.45 20.26 -12.62
N PRO A 34 -2.31 19.72 -13.86
CA PRO A 34 -2.38 18.27 -14.10
C PRO A 34 -1.49 17.50 -13.11
N GLN A 35 -2.14 16.82 -12.17
CA GLN A 35 -1.47 16.09 -11.10
C GLN A 35 -1.00 14.74 -11.66
N SER A 36 0.32 14.61 -11.84
CA SER A 36 0.95 13.35 -12.20
C SER A 36 1.37 12.60 -10.95
N PHE A 37 1.19 11.28 -10.94
CA PHE A 37 1.50 10.42 -9.81
C PHE A 37 2.54 9.37 -10.20
N ILE A 38 3.50 9.13 -9.32
CA ILE A 38 4.48 8.06 -9.47
C ILE A 38 4.39 7.14 -8.26
N PHE A 39 4.20 5.86 -8.50
CA PHE A 39 4.17 4.84 -7.45
C PHE A 39 5.42 3.97 -7.55
N PHE A 40 6.33 4.16 -6.60
CA PHE A 40 7.57 3.40 -6.50
C PHE A 40 7.36 2.13 -5.68
N VAL A 41 7.77 0.99 -6.23
CA VAL A 41 7.78 -0.30 -5.55
C VAL A 41 9.22 -0.70 -5.25
N PHE A 42 9.69 -0.38 -4.05
CA PHE A 42 11.02 -0.79 -3.59
C PHE A 42 10.97 -2.27 -3.20
N GLY A 43 11.95 -3.04 -3.65
CA GLY A 43 11.92 -4.49 -3.50
C GLY A 43 11.00 -5.16 -4.52
N ALA A 44 10.87 -4.58 -5.72
CA ALA A 44 10.03 -5.09 -6.81
C ALA A 44 10.32 -6.55 -7.20
N SER A 45 11.55 -7.04 -7.00
CA SER A 45 11.94 -8.44 -7.22
C SER A 45 11.49 -9.40 -6.10
N GLY A 46 10.98 -8.87 -4.99
CA GLY A 46 10.62 -9.61 -3.79
C GLY A 46 9.28 -10.35 -3.88
N ASP A 47 9.10 -11.29 -2.95
CA ASP A 47 7.90 -12.13 -2.88
C ASP A 47 6.63 -11.33 -2.56
N LEU A 48 6.72 -10.31 -1.71
CA LEU A 48 5.59 -9.44 -1.36
C LEU A 48 5.12 -8.64 -2.58
N ALA A 49 6.06 -8.07 -3.34
CA ALA A 49 5.75 -7.33 -4.57
C ALA A 49 5.02 -8.21 -5.58
N LYS A 50 5.59 -9.40 -5.86
CA LYS A 50 5.04 -10.40 -6.79
C LYS A 50 3.65 -10.91 -6.40
N LYS A 51 3.44 -11.22 -5.12
CA LYS A 51 2.23 -11.92 -4.64
C LYS A 51 1.09 -10.98 -4.25
N LYS A 52 1.40 -9.73 -3.89
CA LYS A 52 0.44 -8.79 -3.30
C LYS A 52 0.46 -7.42 -3.94
N ILE A 53 1.61 -6.75 -4.04
CA ILE A 53 1.65 -5.34 -4.48
C ILE A 53 1.23 -5.19 -5.94
N TYR A 54 1.92 -5.85 -6.87
CA TYR A 54 1.58 -5.77 -8.29
C TYR A 54 0.16 -6.25 -8.60
N PRO A 55 -0.34 -7.37 -8.05
CA PRO A 55 -1.74 -7.76 -8.19
C PRO A 55 -2.73 -6.72 -7.66
N THR A 56 -2.48 -6.11 -6.50
CA THR A 56 -3.35 -5.05 -5.96
C THR A 56 -3.34 -3.81 -6.84
N LEU A 57 -2.17 -3.38 -7.33
CA LEU A 57 -2.06 -2.25 -8.26
C LEU A 57 -2.81 -2.52 -9.57
N TRP A 58 -2.71 -3.74 -10.09
CA TRP A 58 -3.50 -4.18 -11.25
C TRP A 58 -5.00 -4.10 -10.98
N TRP A 59 -5.49 -4.63 -9.84
CA TRP A 59 -6.92 -4.57 -9.51
C TRP A 59 -7.41 -3.14 -9.34
N LEU A 60 -6.63 -2.26 -8.70
CA LEU A 60 -6.96 -0.84 -8.58
C LEU A 60 -7.01 -0.13 -9.94
N TYR A 61 -6.09 -0.48 -10.84
CA TYR A 61 -6.07 0.05 -12.20
C TYR A 61 -7.26 -0.44 -13.02
N ARG A 62 -7.54 -1.75 -12.99
CA ARG A 62 -8.66 -2.39 -13.66
C ARG A 62 -10.00 -1.79 -13.22
N ASP A 63 -10.16 -1.60 -11.91
CA ASP A 63 -11.41 -1.08 -11.32
C ASP A 63 -11.50 0.46 -11.42
N GLY A 64 -10.47 1.13 -11.96
CA GLY A 64 -10.48 2.57 -12.23
C GLY A 64 -10.39 3.45 -10.98
N PHE A 65 -9.80 2.94 -9.90
CA PHE A 65 -9.58 3.68 -8.65
C PHE A 65 -8.31 4.53 -8.66
N LEU A 66 -7.45 4.36 -9.67
CA LEU A 66 -6.21 5.12 -9.80
C LEU A 66 -6.41 6.41 -10.61
N PRO A 67 -5.60 7.46 -10.34
CA PRO A 67 -5.57 8.66 -11.16
C PRO A 67 -5.25 8.36 -12.63
N GLU A 68 -5.73 9.21 -13.53
CA GLU A 68 -5.54 9.03 -14.98
C GLU A 68 -4.06 9.14 -15.40
N HIS A 69 -3.30 10.02 -14.74
CA HIS A 69 -1.87 10.21 -14.97
C HIS A 69 -1.05 9.56 -13.85
N ILE A 70 -0.91 8.24 -13.91
CA ILE A 70 -0.09 7.47 -12.97
C ILE A 70 0.94 6.61 -13.68
N CYS A 71 2.16 6.56 -13.14
CA CYS A 71 3.23 5.67 -13.56
C CYS A 71 3.71 4.81 -12.39
N PHE A 72 4.15 3.59 -12.67
CA PHE A 72 4.70 2.69 -11.66
C PHE A 72 6.19 2.47 -11.91
N VAL A 73 7.01 2.58 -10.86
CA VAL A 73 8.46 2.39 -10.98
C VAL A 73 8.90 1.31 -9.99
N GLY A 74 9.23 0.13 -10.49
CA GLY A 74 9.86 -0.91 -9.68
C GLY A 74 11.34 -0.60 -9.44
N TYR A 75 11.81 -0.79 -8.21
CA TYR A 75 13.21 -0.59 -7.84
C TYR A 75 13.76 -1.77 -7.05
N ALA A 76 14.86 -2.38 -7.51
CA ALA A 76 15.58 -3.40 -6.76
C ALA A 76 17.03 -3.59 -7.25
N ARG A 77 17.82 -4.32 -6.45
CA ARG A 77 19.22 -4.68 -6.76
C ARG A 77 19.39 -5.66 -7.92
N SER A 78 18.33 -6.39 -8.26
CA SER A 78 18.40 -7.45 -9.28
C SER A 78 18.29 -6.85 -10.67
N GLN A 79 19.16 -7.24 -11.60
CA GLN A 79 19.00 -6.84 -12.99
C GLN A 79 17.84 -7.63 -13.63
N LEU A 80 16.64 -7.07 -13.62
CA LEU A 80 15.42 -7.67 -14.17
C LEU A 80 14.81 -6.74 -15.23
N THR A 81 14.02 -7.33 -16.11
CA THR A 81 13.13 -6.59 -17.01
C THR A 81 11.70 -6.62 -16.48
N ILE A 82 10.87 -5.70 -16.96
CA ILE A 82 9.47 -5.57 -16.54
C ILE A 82 8.69 -6.80 -16.93
N GLU A 83 8.93 -7.31 -18.14
CA GLU A 83 8.31 -8.54 -18.64
C GLU A 83 8.62 -9.70 -17.69
N ARG A 84 9.84 -9.76 -17.14
CA ARG A 84 10.20 -10.81 -16.19
C ARG A 84 9.53 -10.65 -14.83
N ILE A 85 9.32 -9.42 -14.35
CA ILE A 85 8.57 -9.14 -13.12
C ILE A 85 7.11 -9.56 -13.30
N PHE A 86 6.52 -9.19 -14.43
CA PHE A 86 5.12 -9.48 -14.72
C PHE A 86 4.86 -10.95 -15.01
N GLN A 87 5.70 -11.65 -15.78
CA GLN A 87 5.63 -13.11 -15.95
C GLN A 87 5.57 -13.86 -14.59
N ASN A 88 6.28 -13.33 -13.60
CA ASN A 88 6.28 -13.87 -12.26
C ASN A 88 4.97 -13.56 -11.50
N ALA A 89 4.46 -12.35 -11.65
CA ALA A 89 3.27 -11.86 -10.96
C ALA A 89 1.95 -12.27 -11.62
N ASP A 90 1.92 -12.60 -12.92
CA ASP A 90 0.74 -12.93 -13.74
C ASP A 90 -0.19 -13.93 -13.05
N LYS A 91 0.40 -14.99 -12.48
CA LYS A 91 -0.34 -16.04 -11.77
C LYS A 91 -1.15 -15.55 -10.57
N TYR A 92 -0.82 -14.39 -10.01
CA TYR A 92 -1.52 -13.77 -8.88
C TYR A 92 -2.48 -12.67 -9.30
N MET A 93 -2.30 -12.09 -10.51
CA MET A 93 -3.13 -10.99 -11.01
C MET A 93 -4.54 -11.45 -11.41
N LYS A 94 -4.68 -12.72 -11.84
CA LYS A 94 -5.96 -13.32 -12.25
C LYS A 94 -6.68 -12.53 -13.34
N VAL A 95 -5.91 -12.08 -14.34
CA VAL A 95 -6.40 -11.33 -15.51
C VAL A 95 -7.40 -12.19 -16.28
N GLN A 96 -8.56 -11.61 -16.63
CA GLN A 96 -9.56 -12.26 -17.48
C GLN A 96 -9.29 -11.97 -18.96
N ASP A 97 -9.77 -12.83 -19.86
CA ASP A 97 -9.57 -12.65 -21.31
C ASP A 97 -10.14 -11.31 -21.83
N CYS A 98 -11.25 -10.85 -21.26
CA CYS A 98 -11.86 -9.56 -21.60
C CYS A 98 -11.06 -8.34 -21.11
N GLU A 99 -10.04 -8.54 -20.26
CA GLU A 99 -9.23 -7.48 -19.65
C GLU A 99 -7.85 -7.33 -20.32
N LEU A 100 -7.52 -8.17 -21.31
CA LEU A 100 -6.18 -8.25 -21.91
C LEU A 100 -5.70 -6.91 -22.49
N ASP A 101 -6.57 -6.13 -23.11
CA ASP A 101 -6.19 -4.83 -23.68
C ASP A 101 -5.91 -3.80 -22.59
N LEU A 102 -6.67 -3.84 -21.50
CA LEU A 102 -6.44 -2.99 -20.34
C LEU A 102 -5.16 -3.40 -19.62
N TYR A 103 -4.87 -4.71 -19.58
CA TYR A 103 -3.66 -5.27 -19.03
C TYR A 103 -2.41 -4.84 -19.80
N LYS A 104 -2.44 -4.84 -21.13
CA LYS A 104 -1.35 -4.31 -21.95
C LYS A 104 -1.06 -2.84 -21.65
N LYS A 105 -2.10 -2.01 -21.53
CA LYS A 105 -1.93 -0.61 -21.12
C LYS A 105 -1.31 -0.49 -19.73
N PHE A 106 -1.70 -1.34 -18.79
CA PHE A 106 -1.09 -1.36 -17.46
C PHE A 106 0.41 -1.69 -17.54
N LEU A 107 0.81 -2.67 -18.36
CA LEU A 107 2.22 -3.02 -18.57
C LEU A 107 3.04 -1.84 -19.10
N GLU A 108 2.48 -1.05 -20.03
CA GLU A 108 3.14 0.13 -20.61
C GLU A 108 3.39 1.24 -19.57
N LEU A 109 2.56 1.35 -18.54
CA LEU A 109 2.72 2.32 -17.44
C LEU A 109 3.74 1.89 -16.38
N ASN A 110 4.23 0.66 -16.47
CA ASN A 110 5.23 0.15 -15.54
C ASN A 110 6.63 0.39 -16.10
N HIS A 111 7.53 0.79 -15.22
CA HIS A 111 8.95 0.99 -15.47
C HIS A 111 9.78 0.26 -14.41
N TYR A 112 11.04 -0.05 -14.70
CA TYR A 112 11.94 -0.69 -13.76
C TYR A 112 13.31 -0.03 -13.77
N VAL A 113 13.84 0.27 -12.58
CA VAL A 113 15.17 0.82 -12.37
C VAL A 113 15.94 -0.13 -11.46
N CYS A 114 17.14 -0.51 -11.88
CA CYS A 114 18.05 -1.31 -11.08
C CYS A 114 18.98 -0.39 -10.28
N GLY A 115 19.19 -0.69 -9.00
CA GLY A 115 20.10 0.07 -8.15
C GLY A 115 20.23 -0.51 -6.75
N SER A 116 21.23 -0.03 -6.01
CA SER A 116 21.50 -0.42 -4.63
C SER A 116 20.66 0.37 -3.61
N TYR A 117 20.63 -0.08 -2.36
CA TYR A 117 19.83 0.56 -1.30
C TYR A 117 20.67 1.50 -0.41
N ASP A 118 21.98 1.59 -0.68
CA ASP A 118 22.98 2.23 0.15
C ASP A 118 23.80 3.30 -0.59
N LYS A 119 23.73 3.38 -1.93
CA LYS A 119 24.49 4.36 -2.72
C LYS A 119 23.64 5.57 -3.11
N PRO A 120 24.02 6.80 -2.72
CA PRO A 120 23.35 8.04 -3.14
C PRO A 120 23.18 8.18 -4.66
N ALA A 121 24.21 7.84 -5.44
CA ALA A 121 24.20 7.95 -6.90
C ALA A 121 23.07 7.15 -7.57
N ASP A 122 22.68 6.01 -6.99
CA ASP A 122 21.59 5.20 -7.54
C ASP A 122 20.22 5.85 -7.31
N PHE A 123 20.06 6.60 -6.20
CA PHE A 123 18.84 7.37 -5.92
C PHE A 123 18.76 8.64 -6.78
N GLU A 124 19.89 9.28 -7.08
CA GLU A 124 19.93 10.38 -8.05
C GLU A 124 19.52 9.91 -9.44
N HIS A 125 20.04 8.74 -9.86
CA HIS A 125 19.63 8.11 -11.11
C HIS A 125 18.14 7.73 -11.11
N LEU A 126 17.61 7.19 -10.00
CA LEU A 126 16.18 6.90 -9.84
C LEU A 126 15.33 8.17 -9.98
N ASN A 127 15.75 9.28 -9.36
CA ASN A 127 15.05 10.56 -9.45
C ASN A 127 15.06 11.11 -10.89
N HIS A 128 16.20 11.01 -11.58
CA HIS A 128 16.31 11.42 -12.98
C HIS A 128 15.38 10.61 -13.89
N GLU A 129 15.39 9.28 -13.78
CA GLU A 129 14.50 8.42 -14.56
C GLU A 129 13.02 8.66 -14.24
N ALA A 130 12.68 8.86 -12.97
CA ALA A 130 11.32 9.18 -12.56
C ALA A 130 10.82 10.48 -13.21
N ASN A 131 11.64 11.54 -13.20
CA ASN A 131 11.31 12.82 -13.84
C ASN A 131 11.19 12.70 -15.37
N ARG A 132 12.04 11.86 -15.99
CA ARG A 132 11.97 11.58 -17.43
C ARG A 132 10.68 10.86 -17.80
N ILE A 133 10.24 9.91 -16.97
CA ILE A 133 9.01 9.13 -17.17
C ILE A 133 7.77 10.01 -16.95
N SER A 134 7.70 10.73 -15.83
CA SER A 134 6.53 11.55 -15.50
C SER A 134 6.40 12.81 -16.36
N GLN A 135 7.50 13.21 -17.02
CA GLN A 135 7.65 14.49 -17.73
C GLN A 135 7.40 15.72 -16.84
N LEU A 136 7.30 15.53 -15.53
CA LEU A 136 6.94 16.53 -14.53
C LEU A 136 7.75 16.28 -13.25
N ALA A 137 8.62 17.22 -12.91
CA ALA A 137 9.42 17.17 -11.69
C ALA A 137 8.58 17.29 -10.40
N SER A 138 7.39 17.89 -10.51
CA SER A 138 6.43 18.10 -9.42
C SER A 138 5.41 16.96 -9.25
N ALA A 139 5.61 15.83 -9.91
CA ALA A 139 4.71 14.68 -9.76
C ALA A 139 4.68 14.19 -8.30
N HIS A 140 3.48 13.88 -7.78
CA HIS A 140 3.29 13.32 -6.45
C HIS A 140 3.86 11.90 -6.39
N ARG A 141 4.54 11.56 -5.29
CA ARG A 141 5.31 10.30 -5.21
C ARG A 141 4.89 9.45 -4.04
N PHE A 142 4.52 8.21 -4.32
CA PHE A 142 4.33 7.16 -3.33
C PHE A 142 5.53 6.23 -3.32
N PHE A 143 6.10 5.95 -2.15
CA PHE A 143 7.21 5.03 -1.98
C PHE A 143 6.77 3.84 -1.14
N TYR A 144 6.53 2.68 -1.78
CA TYR A 144 6.22 1.44 -1.08
C TYR A 144 7.49 0.67 -0.76
N LEU A 145 7.84 0.58 0.51
CA LEU A 145 9.01 -0.15 0.98
C LEU A 145 8.68 -1.63 1.22
N ALA A 146 8.68 -2.45 0.15
CA ALA A 146 8.60 -3.91 0.26
C ALA A 146 10.00 -4.51 0.52
N LEU A 147 10.69 -3.98 1.53
CA LEU A 147 12.07 -4.28 1.87
C LEU A 147 12.19 -4.88 3.28
N PRO A 148 13.30 -5.58 3.59
CA PRO A 148 13.55 -6.00 4.97
C PRO A 148 13.80 -4.79 5.88
N PRO A 149 13.46 -4.87 7.19
CA PRO A 149 13.63 -3.75 8.13
C PRO A 149 15.06 -3.22 8.26
N SER A 150 16.06 -4.06 7.99
CA SER A 150 17.48 -3.70 8.09
C SER A 150 17.91 -2.56 7.17
N VAL A 151 17.19 -2.35 6.06
CA VAL A 151 17.52 -1.29 5.08
C VAL A 151 16.59 -0.08 5.15
N TYR A 152 15.55 -0.11 6.00
CA TYR A 152 14.57 0.98 6.07
C TYR A 152 15.18 2.33 6.42
N GLY A 153 16.07 2.37 7.42
CA GLY A 153 16.73 3.61 7.84
C GLY A 153 17.44 4.29 6.66
N SER A 154 18.44 3.61 6.10
CA SER A 154 19.24 4.13 4.98
C SER A 154 18.40 4.48 3.75
N VAL A 155 17.44 3.63 3.37
CA VAL A 155 16.58 3.90 2.21
C VAL A 155 15.68 5.11 2.46
N SER A 156 15.10 5.24 3.65
CA SER A 156 14.23 6.38 3.97
C SER A 156 14.98 7.72 3.92
N GLU A 157 16.21 7.76 4.41
CA GLU A 157 17.09 8.93 4.36
C GLU A 157 17.45 9.31 2.92
N LEU A 158 17.87 8.33 2.11
CA LEU A 158 18.25 8.55 0.72
C LEU A 158 17.07 8.99 -0.14
N ILE A 159 15.88 8.42 0.07
CA ILE A 159 14.65 8.84 -0.61
C ILE A 159 14.34 10.31 -0.27
N SER A 160 14.40 10.69 1.01
CA SER A 160 14.08 12.06 1.42
C SER A 160 15.08 13.07 0.86
N THR A 161 16.34 12.67 0.70
CA THR A 161 17.41 13.57 0.25
C THR A 161 17.43 13.75 -1.27
N HIS A 162 17.25 12.67 -2.03
CA HIS A 162 17.46 12.67 -3.48
C HIS A 162 16.18 12.57 -4.32
N CYS A 163 15.09 12.03 -3.74
CA CYS A 163 13.87 11.68 -4.47
C CYS A 163 12.63 12.48 -4.01
N ARG A 164 12.80 13.55 -3.25
CA ARG A 164 11.69 14.44 -2.87
C ARG A 164 11.30 15.30 -4.09
N PRO A 165 10.01 15.35 -4.48
CA PRO A 165 9.57 16.16 -5.61
C PRO A 165 9.61 17.66 -5.27
N GLU A 166 9.68 18.50 -6.30
CA GLU A 166 9.53 19.95 -6.16
C GLU A 166 8.07 20.31 -5.87
N ALA A 167 7.84 21.37 -5.09
CA ALA A 167 6.49 21.87 -4.82
C ALA A 167 5.78 22.24 -6.14
N PRO A 168 4.48 21.92 -6.31
CA PRO A 168 3.50 21.45 -5.32
C PRO A 168 3.48 19.92 -5.10
N GLY A 169 4.44 19.18 -5.64
CA GLY A 169 4.56 17.73 -5.42
C GLY A 169 4.74 17.39 -3.94
N TRP A 170 4.23 16.23 -3.54
CA TRP A 170 4.38 15.70 -2.19
C TRP A 170 4.87 14.26 -2.22
N ILE A 171 5.38 13.80 -1.07
CA ILE A 171 5.91 12.45 -0.90
C ILE A 171 5.10 11.70 0.16
N ARG A 172 4.81 10.42 -0.08
CA ARG A 172 4.21 9.52 0.90
C ARG A 172 5.01 8.23 0.97
N LEU A 173 5.51 7.90 2.14
CA LEU A 173 6.29 6.71 2.43
C LEU A 173 5.39 5.64 3.06
N ILE A 174 5.24 4.51 2.37
CA ILE A 174 4.47 3.36 2.84
C ILE A 174 5.45 2.32 3.38
N VAL A 175 5.33 2.03 4.68
CA VAL A 175 6.24 1.13 5.40
C VAL A 175 5.51 -0.09 5.93
N GLU A 176 6.10 -1.27 5.72
CA GLU A 176 5.60 -2.55 6.18
C GLU A 176 6.20 -2.96 7.52
N LYS A 177 5.46 -3.75 8.29
CA LYS A 177 5.95 -4.33 9.55
C LYS A 177 7.13 -5.29 9.33
N PRO A 178 8.00 -5.51 10.32
CA PRO A 178 7.95 -5.03 11.71
C PRO A 178 8.51 -3.61 11.93
N PHE A 179 7.84 -2.83 12.81
CA PHE A 179 8.27 -1.49 13.23
C PHE A 179 9.19 -1.52 14.46
N GLY A 180 10.24 -2.35 14.40
CA GLY A 180 11.09 -2.67 15.55
C GLY A 180 10.74 -4.00 16.21
N LYS A 181 11.57 -4.42 17.18
CA LYS A 181 11.40 -5.66 17.96
C LYS A 181 10.91 -5.40 19.40
N ASP A 182 11.08 -4.18 19.88
CA ASP A 182 10.71 -3.70 21.22
C ASP A 182 10.47 -2.18 21.19
N LEU A 183 9.96 -1.62 22.28
CA LEU A 183 9.71 -0.17 22.42
C LEU A 183 10.95 0.67 22.07
N ARG A 184 12.13 0.23 22.50
CA ARG A 184 13.39 0.96 22.25
C ARG A 184 13.72 1.03 20.77
N SER A 185 13.68 -0.10 20.07
CA SER A 185 13.96 -0.19 18.64
C SER A 185 12.88 0.46 17.79
N SER A 186 11.62 0.41 18.23
CA SER A 186 10.53 1.15 17.59
C SER A 186 10.74 2.66 17.71
N ASN A 187 11.08 3.16 18.91
CA ASN A 187 11.40 4.58 19.12
C ASN A 187 12.62 5.04 18.31
N ILE A 188 13.63 4.20 18.15
CA ILE A 188 14.79 4.51 17.30
C ILE A 188 14.36 4.64 15.83
N LEU A 189 13.53 3.72 15.33
CA LEU A 189 13.03 3.77 13.95
C LEU A 189 12.12 4.98 13.73
N SER A 190 11.15 5.20 14.61
CA SER A 190 10.22 6.33 14.54
C SER A 190 10.97 7.67 14.64
N GLY A 191 11.92 7.78 15.58
CA GLY A 191 12.76 8.97 15.73
C GLY A 191 13.75 9.18 14.57
N HIS A 192 14.09 8.13 13.81
CA HIS A 192 14.84 8.26 12.57
C HIS A 192 13.94 8.79 11.44
N LEU A 193 12.77 8.19 11.24
CA LEU A 193 11.83 8.59 10.19
C LEU A 193 11.32 10.02 10.38
N SER A 194 11.04 10.43 11.63
CA SER A 194 10.54 11.77 11.95
C SER A 194 11.54 12.90 11.67
N LYS A 195 12.82 12.58 11.44
CA LYS A 195 13.83 13.58 11.03
C LYS A 195 13.70 13.97 9.56
N PHE A 196 13.16 13.08 8.74
CA PHE A 196 13.14 13.21 7.28
C PHE A 196 11.73 13.41 6.73
N TYR A 197 10.72 12.89 7.43
CA TYR A 197 9.33 12.92 7.00
C TYR A 197 8.44 13.52 8.08
N ALA A 198 7.43 14.28 7.66
CA ALA A 198 6.32 14.63 8.53
C ALA A 198 5.42 13.40 8.76
N GLU A 199 4.69 13.36 9.86
CA GLU A 199 3.87 12.19 10.22
C GLU A 199 2.77 11.91 9.17
N GLU A 200 2.23 12.95 8.55
CA GLU A 200 1.26 12.87 7.43
C GLU A 200 1.83 12.26 6.14
N GLU A 201 3.16 12.22 6.01
CA GLU A 201 3.87 11.60 4.90
C GLU A 201 4.13 10.11 5.14
N ILE A 202 3.96 9.61 6.37
CA ILE A 202 4.28 8.22 6.75
C ILE A 202 3.01 7.38 6.86
N TYR A 203 2.96 6.28 6.10
CA TYR A 203 1.86 5.32 6.08
C TYR A 203 2.36 3.96 6.58
N ARG A 204 2.10 3.66 7.86
CA ARG A 204 2.45 2.37 8.46
C ARG A 204 1.35 1.36 8.15
N ILE A 205 1.69 0.31 7.43
CA ILE A 205 0.73 -0.71 7.02
C ILE A 205 0.51 -1.73 8.14
N ASP A 206 -0.73 -1.78 8.61
CA ASP A 206 -1.32 -2.97 9.20
C ASP A 206 -2.47 -3.46 8.29
N HIS A 207 -2.25 -4.61 7.66
CA HIS A 207 -3.21 -5.21 6.72
C HIS A 207 -4.52 -5.67 7.39
N TYR A 208 -4.60 -5.74 8.73
CA TYR A 208 -5.87 -6.03 9.42
C TYR A 208 -6.81 -4.83 9.41
N LEU A 209 -6.30 -3.61 9.48
CA LEU A 209 -7.10 -2.38 9.38
C LEU A 209 -7.78 -2.24 8.02
N GLY A 210 -7.25 -2.91 6.99
CA GLY A 210 -7.86 -3.00 5.66
C GLY A 210 -8.98 -4.03 5.53
N LYS A 211 -9.24 -4.86 6.54
CA LYS A 211 -10.31 -5.88 6.47
C LYS A 211 -11.67 -5.24 6.67
N GLU A 212 -12.61 -5.56 5.77
CA GLU A 212 -13.98 -5.04 5.77
C GLU A 212 -14.66 -5.14 7.16
N MET A 213 -14.56 -6.29 7.80
CA MET A 213 -15.16 -6.51 9.13
C MET A 213 -14.54 -5.65 10.23
N VAL A 214 -13.25 -5.30 10.12
CA VAL A 214 -12.56 -4.43 11.09
C VAL A 214 -13.01 -2.98 10.90
N GLN A 215 -13.09 -2.50 9.65
CA GLN A 215 -13.61 -1.16 9.34
C GLN A 215 -15.08 -1.01 9.77
N ASN A 216 -15.87 -2.06 9.63
CA ASN A 216 -17.27 -2.08 10.04
C ASN A 216 -17.50 -1.93 11.55
N ILE A 217 -16.49 -2.17 12.41
CA ILE A 217 -16.63 -1.97 13.86
C ILE A 217 -16.98 -0.51 14.18
N MET A 218 -16.37 0.46 13.49
CA MET A 218 -16.66 1.87 13.69
C MET A 218 -18.10 2.21 13.31
N VAL A 219 -18.56 1.72 12.15
CA VAL A 219 -19.94 1.92 11.68
C VAL A 219 -20.94 1.29 12.66
N LEU A 220 -20.69 0.05 13.10
CA LEU A 220 -21.54 -0.65 14.05
C LEU A 220 -21.65 0.09 15.39
N ARG A 221 -20.54 0.55 15.94
CA ARG A 221 -20.52 1.26 17.23
C ARG A 221 -21.20 2.63 17.18
N PHE A 222 -20.89 3.44 16.19
CA PHE A 222 -21.24 4.86 16.20
C PHE A 222 -22.48 5.21 15.37
N SER A 223 -22.82 4.42 14.36
CA SER A 223 -24.00 4.69 13.52
C SER A 223 -25.29 4.11 14.10
N ASN A 224 -25.20 3.26 15.13
CA ASN A 224 -26.35 2.58 15.73
C ASN A 224 -26.58 3.05 17.16
N ARG A 225 -27.71 3.73 17.38
CA ARG A 225 -28.10 4.24 18.71
C ARG A 225 -28.23 3.13 19.76
N ILE A 226 -28.62 1.92 19.36
CA ILE A 226 -28.72 0.76 20.25
C ILE A 226 -27.33 0.37 20.77
N PHE A 227 -26.36 0.15 19.88
CA PHE A 227 -25.00 -0.22 20.27
C PHE A 227 -24.29 0.89 21.05
N SER A 228 -24.49 2.16 20.68
CA SER A 228 -23.89 3.29 21.41
C SER A 228 -24.24 3.33 22.91
N ARG A 229 -25.42 2.84 23.31
CA ARG A 229 -25.89 2.86 24.71
C ARG A 229 -25.39 1.68 25.53
N VAL A 230 -25.18 0.52 24.91
CA VAL A 230 -24.74 -0.71 25.59
C VAL A 230 -23.23 -0.92 25.51
N TRP A 231 -22.50 -0.09 24.76
CA TRP A 231 -21.04 -0.19 24.62
C TRP A 231 -20.31 0.50 25.79
N ASN A 232 -20.55 0.06 27.03
CA ASN A 232 -19.89 0.57 28.23
C ASN A 232 -19.73 -0.53 29.32
N ARG A 233 -19.00 -0.20 30.38
CA ARG A 233 -18.71 -1.12 31.49
C ARG A 233 -19.95 -1.60 32.26
N ASP A 234 -21.07 -0.88 32.18
CA ASP A 234 -22.29 -1.23 32.91
C ASP A 234 -23.08 -2.32 32.17
N SER A 235 -22.87 -2.46 30.86
CA SER A 235 -23.59 -3.40 29.99
C SER A 235 -22.69 -4.53 29.44
N VAL A 236 -21.38 -4.32 29.34
CA VAL A 236 -20.42 -5.30 28.78
C VAL A 236 -19.65 -6.00 29.89
N ALA A 237 -19.87 -7.31 30.05
CA ALA A 237 -19.15 -8.13 31.04
C ALA A 237 -17.68 -8.42 30.65
N ALA A 238 -17.41 -8.68 29.38
CA ALA A 238 -16.06 -8.93 28.86
C ALA A 238 -16.00 -8.78 27.33
N VAL A 239 -14.84 -8.37 26.82
CA VAL A 239 -14.52 -8.36 25.38
C VAL A 239 -13.51 -9.46 25.10
N LYS A 240 -13.80 -10.33 24.12
CA LYS A 240 -12.92 -11.41 23.70
C LYS A 240 -12.49 -11.19 22.27
N ILE A 241 -11.18 -11.05 22.06
CA ILE A 241 -10.58 -10.95 20.73
C ILE A 241 -9.84 -12.27 20.48
N ILE A 242 -10.24 -12.99 19.42
CA ILE A 242 -9.76 -14.35 19.15
C ILE A 242 -9.09 -14.36 17.79
N PHE A 243 -7.81 -14.75 17.78
CA PHE A 243 -7.05 -15.03 16.57
C PHE A 243 -6.73 -16.52 16.50
N LYS A 244 -7.13 -17.18 15.40
CA LYS A 244 -6.90 -18.61 15.17
C LYS A 244 -6.41 -18.81 13.74
N GLU A 245 -5.34 -19.57 13.58
CA GLU A 245 -4.83 -20.00 12.28
C GLU A 245 -4.84 -21.54 12.25
N ASN A 246 -5.33 -22.10 11.15
CA ASN A 246 -5.34 -23.56 10.93
C ASN A 246 -4.04 -24.05 10.26
N ILE A 247 -3.02 -23.19 10.16
CA ILE A 247 -1.73 -23.46 9.55
C ILE A 247 -0.63 -23.38 10.61
N GLY A 248 0.32 -24.32 10.57
CA GLY A 248 1.52 -24.28 11.43
C GLY A 248 2.56 -23.27 10.93
N THR A 249 3.79 -23.34 11.43
CA THR A 249 4.87 -22.40 11.06
C THR A 249 5.34 -22.50 9.61
N GLN A 250 4.89 -23.50 8.83
CA GLN A 250 5.10 -23.64 7.37
C GLN A 250 6.49 -23.20 6.86
N GLY A 251 7.56 -23.68 7.49
CA GLY A 251 8.95 -23.36 7.08
C GLY A 251 9.46 -21.98 7.50
N ARG A 252 8.65 -21.15 8.17
CA ARG A 252 9.04 -19.88 8.81
C ARG A 252 9.38 -20.03 10.29
N GLY A 253 9.73 -21.24 10.73
CA GLY A 253 10.00 -21.56 12.14
C GLY A 253 11.04 -20.61 12.76
N GLY A 254 12.15 -20.34 12.07
CA GLY A 254 13.19 -19.44 12.59
C GLY A 254 12.72 -17.98 12.77
N TYR A 255 11.88 -17.46 11.88
CA TYR A 255 11.28 -16.13 12.06
C TYR A 255 10.25 -16.14 13.20
N PHE A 256 9.47 -17.20 13.33
CA PHE A 256 8.51 -17.31 14.42
C PHE A 256 9.18 -17.49 15.79
N ASP A 257 10.35 -18.14 15.85
CA ASP A 257 11.11 -18.35 17.07
C ASP A 257 11.71 -17.04 17.62
N GLU A 258 12.18 -16.15 16.73
CA GLU A 258 12.70 -14.83 17.13
C GLU A 258 11.63 -13.83 17.58
N PHE A 259 10.43 -13.89 17.02
CA PHE A 259 9.37 -12.91 17.25
C PHE A 259 8.25 -13.42 18.18
N GLY A 260 7.95 -14.71 18.16
CA GLY A 260 6.86 -15.31 18.93
C GLY A 260 5.46 -14.85 18.52
N ILE A 261 4.43 -15.50 19.07
CA ILE A 261 3.02 -15.16 18.77
C ILE A 261 2.62 -13.76 19.27
N ILE A 262 3.20 -13.31 20.39
CA ILE A 262 2.87 -12.00 20.98
C ILE A 262 3.29 -10.88 20.04
N ARG A 263 4.50 -10.89 19.47
CA ARG A 263 4.92 -9.81 18.55
C ARG A 263 4.31 -9.97 17.15
N TYR A 264 4.18 -11.23 16.69
CA TYR A 264 3.62 -11.52 15.38
C TYR A 264 2.15 -11.12 15.27
N ALA A 265 1.37 -11.40 16.33
CA ALA A 265 -0.06 -11.20 16.33
C ALA A 265 -0.53 -10.17 17.36
N CYS A 266 -0.11 -10.25 18.63
CA CYS A 266 -0.68 -9.37 19.64
C CYS A 266 -0.23 -7.90 19.49
N THR A 267 1.06 -7.62 19.49
CA THR A 267 1.59 -6.24 19.39
C THR A 267 1.33 -5.63 18.01
N SER A 268 1.22 -6.45 16.97
CA SER A 268 0.93 -5.93 15.63
C SER A 268 -0.57 -5.75 15.35
N TYR A 269 -1.47 -6.51 15.99
CA TYR A 269 -2.91 -6.47 15.69
C TYR A 269 -3.75 -5.88 16.83
N PHE A 270 -3.21 -5.79 18.05
CA PHE A 270 -3.97 -5.44 19.26
C PHE A 270 -3.34 -4.31 20.09
N ASP A 271 -2.13 -3.84 19.78
CA ASP A 271 -1.56 -2.63 20.38
C ASP A 271 -1.75 -1.44 19.42
N ASP A 272 -2.76 -0.62 19.72
CA ASP A 272 -2.70 0.82 19.42
C ASP A 272 -2.04 1.45 20.66
N GLU A 273 -0.82 1.97 20.53
CA GLU A 273 -0.20 2.72 21.62
C GLU A 273 -1.05 3.95 21.93
N SER A 274 -1.56 3.98 23.17
CA SER A 274 -2.22 5.12 23.82
C SER A 274 -1.22 6.19 24.24
#